data_AF-A0A8D4UVB8-F1
#
_entry.id   AF-A0A8D4UVB8-F1
#
_cell.length_a   1.000
_cell.length_b   1.000
_cell.length_c   1.000
_cell.angle_alpha   90.00
_cell.angle_beta   90.00
_cell.angle_gamma   90.00
#
_symmetry.space_group_name_H-M   'P 1'
#
loop_
_entity.id
_entity.type
_entity.pdbx_description
1 polymer ?
#
loop_
_entity_poly.entity_id
_entity_poly.type
_entity_poly.pdbx_seq_one_letter_code
_entity_poly.pdbx_strand_id
1 'polypeptide(L)'
;MNCDSAFPDYTKKITYLLLVLAAVGGIVTQLIWGWRVSVAFSLAALFHAAFFLFLRKMYLFWTETGRDNLFIGRRIAGFASGRFFIEILLCVLVVVFTPLNILGFLAGLLSLVAATYWERIASAIKE
;
A
#
# COMPACT_ATOMS: atom_id res chain seq x y z
N MET A 1 5.24 -21.74 -15.16
CA MET A 1 5.17 -20.32 -14.72
C MET A 1 6.47 -19.99 -14.01
N ASN A 2 7.21 -18.99 -14.48
CA ASN A 2 8.41 -18.53 -13.80
C ASN A 2 7.97 -17.78 -12.54
N CYS A 3 7.92 -18.45 -11.38
CA CYS A 3 7.45 -17.87 -10.13
C CYS A 3 8.33 -16.69 -9.66
N ASP A 4 9.53 -16.56 -10.21
CA ASP A 4 10.55 -15.59 -9.80
C ASP A 4 10.18 -14.12 -10.10
N SER A 5 9.27 -13.85 -11.06
CA SER A 5 8.86 -12.48 -11.44
C SER A 5 7.47 -12.06 -10.95
N ALA A 6 6.65 -12.97 -10.41
CA ALA A 6 5.25 -12.68 -10.08
C ALA A 6 5.10 -11.64 -8.95
N PHE A 7 5.88 -11.77 -7.88
CA PHE A 7 5.86 -10.84 -6.76
C PHE A 7 6.35 -9.42 -7.10
N PRO A 8 7.53 -9.23 -7.75
CA PRO A 8 7.99 -7.88 -8.09
C PRO A 8 7.07 -7.18 -9.10
N ASP A 9 6.43 -7.89 -10.01
CA ASP A 9 5.45 -7.30 -10.93
C ASP A 9 4.15 -6.92 -10.24
N TYR A 10 3.63 -7.78 -9.36
CA TYR A 10 2.46 -7.47 -8.54
C TYR A 10 2.69 -6.22 -7.67
N THR A 11 3.80 -6.18 -6.93
CA THR A 11 4.13 -5.05 -6.05
C THR A 11 4.31 -3.75 -6.85
N LYS A 12 4.87 -3.81 -8.06
CA LYS A 12 4.96 -2.65 -8.97
C LYS A 12 3.58 -2.15 -9.39
N LYS A 13 2.68 -3.04 -9.81
CA LYS A 13 1.30 -2.69 -10.22
C LYS A 13 0.50 -2.08 -9.07
N ILE A 14 0.48 -2.73 -7.90
CA ILE A 14 -0.24 -2.22 -6.73
C ILE A 14 0.32 -0.88 -6.26
N THR A 15 1.65 -0.72 -6.22
CA THR A 15 2.26 0.55 -5.86
C THR A 15 1.79 1.66 -6.81
N TYR A 16 1.77 1.41 -8.11
CA TYR A 16 1.29 2.38 -9.08
C TYR A 16 -0.18 2.75 -8.85
N LEU A 17 -1.05 1.76 -8.63
CA LEU A 17 -2.47 2.00 -8.33
C LEU A 17 -2.64 2.82 -7.05
N LEU A 18 -1.88 2.54 -6.01
CA LEU A 18 -1.90 3.29 -4.76
C LEU A 18 -1.43 4.74 -4.94
N LEU A 19 -0.42 4.98 -5.77
CA LEU A 19 0.02 6.34 -6.10
C LEU A 19 -1.05 7.11 -6.88
N VAL A 20 -1.69 6.46 -7.85
CA VAL A 20 -2.81 7.04 -8.60
C VAL A 20 -3.97 7.35 -7.65
N LEU A 21 -4.32 6.43 -6.76
CA LEU A 21 -5.36 6.64 -5.75
C LEU A 21 -4.97 7.77 -4.80
N ALA A 22 -3.73 7.84 -4.33
CA ALA A 22 -3.26 8.92 -3.46
C ALA A 22 -3.40 10.30 -4.13
N ALA A 23 -3.09 10.39 -5.43
CA ALA A 23 -3.19 11.62 -6.19
C ALA A 23 -4.66 11.98 -6.51
N VAL A 24 -5.39 11.08 -7.18
CA VAL A 24 -6.78 11.33 -7.61
C VAL A 24 -7.71 11.43 -6.40
N GLY A 25 -7.62 10.49 -5.47
CA GLY A 25 -8.39 10.51 -4.24
C GLY A 25 -8.03 11.70 -3.35
N GLY A 26 -6.77 12.12 -3.31
CA GLY A 26 -6.35 13.35 -2.65
C GLY A 26 -7.00 14.60 -3.24
N ILE A 27 -7.05 14.72 -4.57
CA ILE A 27 -7.72 15.84 -5.26
C ILE A 27 -9.23 15.82 -4.99
N VAL A 28 -9.87 14.66 -5.13
CA VAL A 28 -11.33 14.54 -4.90
C VAL A 28 -11.69 14.89 -3.46
N THR A 29 -10.97 14.36 -2.48
CA THR A 29 -11.22 14.62 -1.06
C THR A 29 -10.91 16.07 -0.68
N GLN A 30 -9.92 16.71 -1.31
CA GLN A 30 -9.63 18.15 -1.16
C GLN A 30 -10.83 19.01 -1.57
N LEU A 31 -11.44 18.70 -2.72
CA LEU A 31 -12.54 19.50 -3.29
C LEU A 31 -13.83 19.39 -2.47
N ILE A 32 -14.09 18.23 -1.85
CA ILE A 32 -15.37 17.96 -1.16
C ILE A 32 -15.29 18.26 0.34
N TRP A 33 -14.20 17.83 1.01
CA TRP A 33 -14.09 17.89 2.48
C TRP A 33 -12.89 18.73 2.96
N GLY A 34 -12.08 19.27 2.05
CA GLY A 34 -10.95 20.13 2.35
C GLY A 34 -9.67 19.39 2.76
N TRP A 35 -8.67 20.21 3.10
CA TRP A 35 -7.28 19.78 3.14
C TRP A 35 -6.96 18.76 4.24
N ARG A 36 -7.66 18.83 5.38
CA ARG A 36 -7.47 17.88 6.49
C ARG A 36 -7.83 16.45 6.09
N VAL A 37 -8.85 16.27 5.25
CA VAL A 37 -9.27 14.96 4.74
C VAL A 37 -8.35 14.51 3.62
N SER A 38 -8.01 15.43 2.71
CA SER A 38 -7.10 15.17 1.59
C SER A 38 -5.72 14.69 2.05
N VAL A 39 -5.09 15.44 2.96
CA VAL A 39 -3.77 15.08 3.48
C VAL A 39 -3.83 13.77 4.25
N ALA A 40 -4.87 13.53 5.05
CA ALA A 40 -5.06 12.28 5.76
C ALA A 40 -5.19 11.08 4.81
N PHE A 41 -6.02 11.23 3.77
CA PHE A 41 -6.24 10.20 2.75
C PHE A 41 -4.96 9.89 1.99
N SER A 42 -4.29 10.93 1.45
CA SER A 42 -3.06 10.77 0.68
C SER A 42 -1.94 10.18 1.54
N LEU A 43 -1.82 10.57 2.81
CA LEU A 43 -0.80 10.03 3.71
C LEU A 43 -0.97 8.51 3.92
N ALA A 44 -2.20 8.04 4.16
CA ALA A 44 -2.48 6.62 4.31
C ALA A 44 -2.25 5.83 3.00
N ALA A 45 -2.68 6.37 1.85
CA ALA A 45 -2.44 5.73 0.56
C ALA A 45 -0.94 5.69 0.20
N LEU A 46 -0.19 6.76 0.49
CA LEU A 46 1.25 6.81 0.32
C LEU A 46 1.99 5.87 1.26
N PHE A 47 1.52 5.69 2.49
CA PHE A 47 2.07 4.69 3.40
C PHE A 47 2.01 3.28 2.79
N HIS A 48 0.87 2.88 2.22
CA HIS A 48 0.79 1.59 1.53
C HIS A 48 1.72 1.52 0.32
N ALA A 49 1.80 2.57 -0.50
CA ALA A 49 2.70 2.60 -1.65
C ALA A 49 4.17 2.43 -1.21
N ALA A 50 4.60 3.18 -0.19
CA ALA A 50 5.93 3.07 0.39
C ALA A 50 6.20 1.67 0.97
N PHE A 51 5.20 1.07 1.63
CA PHE A 51 5.29 -0.28 2.18
C PHE A 51 5.51 -1.33 1.09
N PHE A 52 4.78 -1.27 -0.03
CA PHE A 52 4.97 -2.20 -1.15
C PHE A 52 6.28 -1.98 -1.89
N LEU A 53 6.75 -0.73 -2.01
CA LEU A 53 8.10 -0.43 -2.51
C LEU A 53 9.17 -1.04 -1.61
N PHE A 54 9.01 -0.93 -0.30
CA PHE A 54 9.90 -1.56 0.67
C PHE A 54 9.93 -3.08 0.51
N LEU A 55 8.77 -3.74 0.44
CA LEU A 55 8.70 -5.19 0.25
C LEU A 55 9.37 -5.62 -1.07
N ARG A 56 9.13 -4.89 -2.15
CA ARG A 56 9.76 -5.15 -3.45
C ARG A 56 11.28 -5.03 -3.37
N LYS A 57 11.79 -3.97 -2.72
CA LYS A 57 13.22 -3.76 -2.55
C LYS A 57 13.86 -4.88 -1.72
N MET A 58 13.23 -5.29 -0.62
CA MET A 58 13.73 -6.38 0.22
C MET A 58 13.70 -7.72 -0.51
N TYR A 59 12.65 -7.99 -1.29
CA TYR A 59 12.57 -9.18 -2.15
C TYR A 59 13.75 -9.23 -3.12
N LEU A 60 13.94 -8.19 -3.92
CA LEU A 60 15.02 -8.14 -4.92
C LEU A 60 16.39 -8.27 -4.26
N PHE A 61 16.62 -7.58 -3.15
CA PHE A 61 17.87 -7.67 -2.39
C PHE A 61 18.16 -9.11 -1.93
N TRP A 62 17.18 -9.81 -1.37
CA TRP A 62 17.38 -11.19 -0.92
C TRP A 62 17.51 -12.19 -2.07
N THR A 63 16.80 -11.97 -3.18
CA THR A 63 16.96 -12.75 -4.41
C THR A 63 18.37 -12.59 -4.99
N GLU A 64 18.88 -11.35 -5.07
CA GLU A 64 20.24 -11.05 -5.53
C GLU A 64 21.31 -11.65 -4.60
N THR A 65 21.03 -11.75 -3.30
CA THR A 65 21.93 -12.38 -2.31
C THR A 65 21.83 -13.91 -2.30
N GLY A 66 21.04 -14.52 -3.20
CA GLY A 66 20.89 -15.98 -3.31
C GLY A 66 20.22 -16.63 -2.10
N ARG A 67 19.34 -15.92 -1.39
CA ARG A 67 18.60 -16.47 -0.24
C ARG A 67 17.50 -17.41 -0.73
N ASP A 68 17.21 -18.44 0.08
CA ASP A 68 16.14 -19.40 -0.19
C ASP A 68 14.76 -18.71 -0.33
N ASN A 69 13.97 -19.15 -1.32
CA ASN A 69 12.59 -18.70 -1.55
C ASN A 69 11.70 -18.84 -0.31
N LEU A 70 11.86 -19.89 0.50
CA LEU A 70 11.12 -20.07 1.76
C LEU A 70 11.52 -19.02 2.80
N PHE A 71 12.80 -18.64 2.84
CA PHE A 71 13.29 -17.59 3.73
C PHE A 71 12.69 -16.22 3.34
N ILE A 72 12.71 -15.91 2.04
CA ILE A 72 12.16 -14.68 1.48
C ILE A 72 10.65 -14.61 1.74
N GLY A 73 9.91 -15.66 1.38
CA GLY A 73 8.46 -15.74 1.55
C GLY A 73 8.03 -15.58 3.00
N ARG A 74 8.71 -16.24 3.95
CA ARG A 74 8.39 -16.13 5.39
C ARG A 74 8.60 -14.72 5.92
N ARG A 75 9.69 -14.03 5.50
CA ARG A 75 9.96 -12.66 5.92
C ARG A 75 8.95 -11.67 5.34
N ILE A 76 8.64 -11.80 4.04
CA ILE A 76 7.64 -10.95 3.38
C ILE A 76 6.26 -11.14 4.01
N ALA A 77 5.84 -12.39 4.26
CA ALA A 77 4.60 -12.68 4.96
C ALA A 77 4.60 -12.05 6.37
N GLY A 78 5.69 -12.19 7.11
CA GLY A 78 5.84 -11.55 8.43
C GLY A 78 5.71 -10.03 8.38
N PHE A 79 6.35 -9.36 7.41
CA PHE A 79 6.19 -7.92 7.21
C PHE A 79 4.76 -7.55 6.82
N ALA A 80 4.15 -8.28 5.88
CA ALA A 80 2.78 -8.06 5.44
C ALA A 80 1.77 -8.18 6.59
N SER A 81 1.93 -9.17 7.47
CA SER A 81 1.14 -9.30 8.70
C SER A 81 1.43 -8.18 9.70
N GLY A 82 2.69 -7.76 9.82
CA GLY A 82 3.11 -6.66 10.70
C GLY A 82 2.55 -5.29 10.29
N ARG A 83 2.19 -5.12 9.02
CA ARG A 83 1.67 -3.86 8.47
C ARG A 83 0.47 -3.33 9.25
N PHE A 84 -0.44 -4.20 9.66
CA PHE A 84 -1.65 -3.83 10.39
C PHE A 84 -1.35 -3.13 11.73
N PHE A 85 -0.32 -3.58 12.46
CA PHE A 85 0.09 -2.91 13.71
C PHE A 85 0.65 -1.51 13.45
N ILE A 86 1.37 -1.33 12.34
CA ILE A 86 1.88 -0.02 11.93
C ILE A 86 0.74 0.90 11.50
N GLU A 87 -0.27 0.38 10.79
CA GLU A 87 -1.49 1.12 10.43
C GLU A 87 -2.23 1.62 11.67
N ILE A 88 -2.41 0.76 12.69
CA ILE A 88 -3.03 1.15 13.97
C ILE A 88 -2.21 2.26 14.64
N LEU A 89 -0.89 2.08 14.73
CA LEU A 89 -0.01 3.07 15.34
C LEU A 89 -0.08 4.42 14.60
N LEU A 90 -0.06 4.41 13.27
CA LEU A 90 -0.23 5.61 12.45
C LEU A 90 -1.59 6.26 12.66
N CYS A 91 -2.66 5.47 12.77
CA CYS A 91 -4.00 5.95 13.07
C CYS A 91 -4.02 6.71 14.40
N VAL A 92 -3.44 6.13 15.46
CA VAL A 92 -3.33 6.77 16.78
C VAL A 92 -2.49 8.04 16.69
N LEU A 93 -1.35 8.00 15.99
CA LEU A 93 -0.48 9.16 15.83
C LEU A 93 -1.18 10.33 15.12
N VAL A 94 -1.93 10.04 14.05
CA VAL A 94 -2.71 11.03 13.31
C VAL A 94 -3.76 11.66 14.22
N VAL A 95 -4.51 10.85 14.98
CA VAL A 95 -5.58 11.35 15.87
C VAL A 95 -5.04 12.19 17.02
N VAL A 96 -3.94 11.76 17.63
CA VAL A 96 -3.41 12.39 18.85
C VAL A 96 -2.57 13.62 18.55
N PHE A 97 -1.77 13.59 17.48
CA PHE A 97 -0.73 14.61 17.25
C PHE A 97 -0.99 15.51 16.05
N THR A 98 -2.06 15.31 15.28
CA THR A 98 -2.32 16.10 14.08
C THR A 98 -3.78 16.57 14.01
N PRO A 99 -4.06 17.71 13.34
CA PRO A 99 -5.43 18.16 13.09
C PRO A 99 -6.10 17.41 11.92
N LEU A 100 -5.53 16.29 11.48
CA LEU A 100 -6.01 15.54 10.33
C LEU A 100 -7.30 14.77 10.65
N ASN A 101 -8.11 14.53 9.62
CA ASN A 101 -9.39 13.87 9.81
C ASN A 101 -9.21 12.35 9.84
N ILE A 102 -9.67 11.70 10.91
CA ILE A 102 -9.61 10.25 11.09
C ILE A 102 -10.34 9.49 9.97
N LEU A 103 -11.51 9.98 9.52
CA LEU A 103 -12.27 9.35 8.43
C LEU A 103 -11.53 9.45 7.10
N GLY A 104 -10.84 10.56 6.86
CA GLY A 104 -9.96 10.72 5.69
C GLY A 104 -8.81 9.71 5.72
N PHE A 105 -8.20 9.52 6.89
CA PHE A 105 -7.13 8.55 7.07
C PHE A 105 -7.62 7.10 6.88
N LEU A 106 -8.76 6.73 7.49
CA LEU A 106 -9.37 5.40 7.29
C LEU A 106 -9.76 5.15 5.84
N ALA A 107 -10.33 6.14 5.15
CA ALA A 107 -10.63 6.05 3.73
C ALA A 107 -9.36 5.84 2.89
N GLY A 108 -8.26 6.50 3.27
CA GLY A 108 -6.96 6.29 2.65
C GLY A 108 -6.37 4.90 2.94
N LEU A 109 -6.62 4.31 4.11
CA LEU A 109 -6.24 2.91 4.39
C LEU A 109 -7.04 1.91 3.52
N LEU A 110 -8.31 2.20 3.25
CA LEU A 110 -9.15 1.40 2.36
C LEU A 110 -8.69 1.46 0.89
N SER A 111 -7.83 2.41 0.51
CA SER A 111 -7.26 2.49 -0.84
C SER A 111 -6.54 1.21 -1.26
N LEU A 112 -5.95 0.48 -0.31
CA LEU A 112 -5.32 -0.80 -0.61
C LEU A 112 -6.32 -1.90 -0.96
N VAL A 113 -7.45 -1.95 -0.26
CA VAL A 113 -8.52 -2.90 -0.57
C VAL A 113 -9.04 -2.61 -1.99
N ALA A 114 -9.29 -1.33 -2.30
CA ALA A 114 -9.70 -0.91 -3.63
C ALA A 114 -8.67 -1.28 -4.71
N ALA A 115 -7.38 -1.00 -4.47
CA ALA A 115 -6.31 -1.35 -5.40
C ALA A 115 -6.20 -2.86 -5.63
N THR A 116 -6.40 -3.67 -4.60
CA THR A 116 -6.35 -5.14 -4.67
C THR A 116 -7.53 -5.70 -5.45
N TYR A 117 -8.74 -5.19 -5.23
CA TYR A 117 -9.92 -5.57 -6.01
C TYR A 117 -9.77 -5.19 -7.49
N TRP A 118 -9.28 -3.97 -7.75
CA TRP A 118 -9.03 -3.52 -9.12
C TRP A 118 -8.03 -4.41 -9.84
N GLU A 119 -6.93 -4.79 -9.17
CA GLU A 119 -5.92 -5.68 -9.74
C GLU A 119 -6.52 -7.05 -10.12
N ARG A 120 -7.34 -7.63 -9.24
CA ARG A 120 -8.03 -8.91 -9.51
C ARG A 120 -8.99 -8.81 -10.69
N ILE A 121 -9.79 -7.75 -10.76
CA ILE A 121 -10.72 -7.52 -11.88
C ILE A 121 -9.94 -7.32 -13.19
N ALA A 122 -8.89 -6.49 -13.18
CA ALA A 122 -8.07 -6.24 -14.35
C ALA A 122 -7.30 -7.49 -14.82
N SER A 123 -6.97 -8.41 -13.92
CA SER A 123 -6.40 -9.71 -14.28
C SER A 123 -7.45 -10.62 -14.92
N ALA A 124 -8.66 -10.69 -14.36
CA ALA A 124 -9.74 -11.52 -14.89
C ALA A 124 -10.24 -11.08 -16.28
N ILE A 125 -10.14 -9.80 -16.62
CA ILE A 125 -10.51 -9.28 -17.94
C ILE A 125 -9.46 -9.62 -19.02
N LYS A 126 -8.21 -9.86 -18.62
CA LYS A 126 -7.11 -10.15 -19.54
C LYS A 126 -6.95 -11.63 -19.87
N GLU A 127 -7.67 -12.49 -19.14
CA GLU A 127 -7.76 -13.93 -19.36
C GLU A 127 -8.86 -14.25 -20.38
#